data_AF-A0A3C1W3P5-F1
#
_entry.id   AF-A0A3C1W3P5-F1
#
_cell.length_a   1.000
_cell.length_b   1.000
_cell.length_c   1.000
_cell.angle_alpha   90.00
_cell.angle_beta   90.00
_cell.angle_gamma   90.00
#
_symmetry.space_group_name_H-M   'P 1'
#
loop_
_entity.id
_entity.type
_entity.pdbx_description
1 polymer ?
#
loop_
_entity_poly.entity_id
_entity_poly.type
_entity_poly.pdbx_seq_one_letter_code
_entity_poly.pdbx_strand_id
1 'polypeptide(L)' 'MKRLPLNLIFFLLCSTLSAQARQPNVLFLAVDDMNDWLGCMDTSPSAITPNLDKLAE' A
#
# COMPACT_ATOMS: atom_id res chain seq x y z
N MET A 1 27.82 33.26 15.22
CA MET A 1 27.47 31.82 15.04
C MET A 1 26.36 31.47 16.02
N LYS A 2 25.09 31.44 15.57
CA LYS A 2 23.92 31.21 16.44
C LYS A 2 23.92 29.72 16.82
N ARG A 3 24.19 29.39 18.08
CA ARG A 3 24.17 28.01 18.56
C ARG A 3 22.71 27.54 18.59
N LEU A 4 22.39 26.49 17.83
CA LEU A 4 21.05 25.91 17.83
C LEU A 4 20.74 25.37 19.24
N PRO A 5 19.59 25.68 19.84
CA PRO A 5 19.30 25.25 21.21
C PRO A 5 19.18 23.73 21.26
N LEU A 6 19.88 23.09 22.18
CA LEU A 6 19.91 21.63 22.37
C LEU A 6 18.50 21.04 22.56
N ASN A 7 17.58 21.81 23.16
CA ASN A 7 16.17 21.45 23.29
C ASN A 7 15.46 21.25 21.95
N LEU A 8 15.83 22.01 20.91
CA LEU A 8 15.24 21.88 19.58
C LEU A 8 15.74 20.60 18.89
N ILE A 9 17.01 20.24 19.10
CA ILE A 9 17.58 18.97 18.61
C ILE A 9 16.89 17.79 19.30
N PHE A 10 16.72 17.87 20.63
CA PHE A 10 16.04 16.83 21.42
C PHE A 10 14.58 16.66 21.00
N PHE A 11 13.85 17.77 20.79
CA PHE A 11 12.46 17.74 20.33
C PHE A 11 12.31 17.09 18.94
N LEU A 12 13.20 17.43 18.01
CA LEU A 12 13.24 16.82 16.68
C LEU A 12 13.53 15.30 16.75
N LEU A 13 14.44 14.87 17.62
CA LEU A 13 14.79 13.46 17.78
C LEU A 13 13.64 12.62 18.38
N CYS A 14 12.84 13.19 19.29
CA CYS A 14 11.67 12.50 19.84
C CYS A 14 10.54 12.35 18.82
N SER A 15 10.40 13.29 17.88
CA SER A 15 9.34 13.24 16.87
C SER A 15 9.47 12.08 15.88
N THR A 16 10.68 11.54 15.69
CA THR A 16 10.95 10.42 14.78
C THR A 16 10.73 9.04 15.40
N LEU A 17 10.53 8.95 16.72
CA LEU A 17 10.45 7.66 17.44
C LEU A 17 9.05 7.01 17.40
N SER A 18 8.03 7.71 16.90
CA SER A 18 6.62 7.31 17.09
C SER A 18 5.98 6.56 15.92
N ALA A 19 6.75 6.08 14.93
CA ALA A 19 6.20 5.38 13.77
C ALA A 19 6.38 3.86 13.89
N GLN A 20 5.63 3.21 14.79
CA GLN A 20 5.47 1.76 14.70
C GLN A 20 4.44 1.47 13.61
N ALA A 21 4.91 1.17 12.40
CA ALA A 21 4.05 0.72 11.32
C ALA A 21 3.32 -0.56 11.79
N ARG A 22 1.99 -0.51 11.78
CA ARG A 22 1.18 -1.68 12.11
C ARG A 22 1.49 -2.77 11.08
N GLN A 23 1.73 -4.00 11.54
CA GLN A 23 1.91 -5.12 10.61
C GLN A 23 0.60 -5.30 9.82
N PRO A 24 0.62 -5.18 8.49
CA PRO A 24 -0.58 -5.38 7.68
C PRO A 24 -0.95 -6.86 7.65
N ASN A 25 -2.25 -7.15 7.46
CA ASN A 25 -2.67 -8.49 7.07
C ASN A 25 -2.28 -8.71 5.60
N VAL A 26 -1.84 -9.91 5.26
CA VAL A 26 -1.56 -10.31 3.87
C VAL A 26 -2.53 -11.41 3.47
N LEU A 27 -3.32 -11.15 2.43
CA LEU A 27 -4.18 -12.13 1.77
C LEU A 27 -3.60 -12.42 0.39
N PHE A 28 -3.19 -13.66 0.15
CA PHE A 28 -2.72 -14.11 -1.16
C PHE A 28 -3.83 -14.93 -1.83
N LEU A 29 -4.28 -14.50 -2.99
CA LEU A 29 -5.26 -15.19 -3.82
C LEU A 29 -4.54 -15.80 -5.01
N ALA A 30 -4.49 -17.13 -5.08
CA ALA A 30 -3.96 -17.86 -6.22
C ALA A 30 -5.11 -18.42 -7.05
N VAL A 31 -5.06 -18.23 -8.37
CA VAL A 31 -6.00 -18.82 -9.32
C VAL A 31 -5.19 -19.60 -10.34
N ASP A 32 -5.49 -20.89 -10.48
CA ASP A 32 -4.78 -21.79 -11.39
C ASP A 32 -5.20 -21.56 -12.83
N ASP A 33 -4.25 -21.60 -13.78
CA ASP A 33 -4.45 -21.43 -15.22
C ASP A 33 -5.27 -20.18 -15.67
N MET A 34 -5.37 -19.16 -14.83
CA MET A 34 -6.07 -17.92 -15.19
C MET A 34 -5.24 -17.11 -16.19
N ASN A 35 -5.85 -16.75 -17.32
CA ASN A 35 -5.27 -15.83 -18.29
C ASN A 35 -5.58 -14.37 -17.93
N ASP A 36 -5.34 -13.46 -18.87
CA ASP A 36 -5.55 -12.02 -18.73
C ASP A 36 -6.99 -11.57 -18.98
N TRP A 37 -7.97 -12.48 -19.08
CA TRP A 37 -9.38 -12.16 -19.32
C TRP A 37 -10.07 -11.64 -18.05
N LEU A 38 -9.64 -10.47 -17.61
CA LEU A 38 -10.20 -9.71 -16.51
C LEU A 38 -10.85 -8.44 -17.06
N GLY A 39 -11.99 -8.05 -16.50
CA GLY A 39 -12.69 -6.83 -16.86
C GLY A 39 -11.79 -5.60 -16.75
N CYS A 40 -10.99 -5.50 -15.68
CA CYS A 40 -10.01 -4.44 -15.48
C CYS A 40 -8.81 -4.44 -16.45
N MET A 41 -8.63 -5.48 -17.26
CA MET A 41 -7.56 -5.54 -18.26
C MET A 41 -8.04 -5.27 -19.69
N ASP A 42 -9.35 -5.11 -19.92
CA ASP A 42 -9.96 -4.81 -21.23
C ASP A 42 -9.55 -5.76 -22.37
N THR A 43 -9.08 -6.98 -22.05
CA THR A 43 -8.55 -7.95 -23.04
C THR A 43 -9.64 -8.82 -23.67
N SER A 44 -10.78 -8.97 -23.00
CA SER A 44 -11.91 -9.79 -23.45
C SER A 44 -13.24 -9.12 -23.11
N PRO A 45 -14.11 -8.84 -24.10
CA PRO A 45 -15.41 -8.20 -23.87
C PRO A 45 -16.41 -9.07 -23.11
N SER A 46 -16.09 -10.37 -22.93
CA SER A 46 -16.92 -11.33 -22.20
C SER A 46 -16.45 -11.56 -20.76
N ALA A 47 -15.36 -10.93 -20.32
CA ALA A 47 -14.87 -11.05 -18.95
C ALA A 47 -15.78 -10.27 -17.99
N ILE A 48 -16.52 -10.99 -17.14
CA ILE A 48 -17.37 -10.41 -16.10
C ILE A 48 -16.74 -10.72 -14.74
N THR A 49 -15.90 -9.82 -14.23
CA THR A 49 -15.12 -10.02 -13.00
C THR A 49 -15.27 -8.88 -11.98
N PRO A 50 -16.50 -8.46 -11.61
CA PRO A 50 -16.75 -7.21 -10.90
C PRO A 50 -16.03 -7.08 -9.54
N ASN A 51 -15.74 -8.20 -8.87
CA ASN A 51 -15.00 -8.18 -7.60
C ASN A 51 -13.48 -7.99 -7.80
N LEU A 52 -12.91 -8.53 -8.89
CA LEU A 52 -11.51 -8.30 -9.25
C LEU A 52 -11.34 -6.91 -9.85
N ASP A 53 -12.33 -6.44 -10.60
CA ASP A 53 -12.34 -5.08 -11.15
C ASP A 53 -12.33 -4.05 -10.01
N LYS A 54 -13.21 -4.22 -9.01
CA LYS A 54 -13.23 -3.40 -7.79
C LYS A 54 -11.96 -3.50 -6.95
N LEU A 55 -11.24 -4.62 -7.01
CA LEU A 55 -9.97 -4.79 -6.29
C LEU A 55 -8.82 -4.04 -6.97
N ALA A 56 -8.92 -3.78 -8.28
CA ALA A 56 -7.91 -3.08 -9.06
C ALA A 56 -8.03 -1.55 -8.99
N GLU A 57 -9.21 -1.02 -8.68
CA GLU A 57 -9.46 0.41 -8.39
C GLU A 57 -8.86 0.87 -7.06
#